data_AF-A0A024G9T0-F1
#
_entry.id   AF-A0A024G9T0-F1
#
_cell.length_a   1.000
_cell.length_b   1.000
_cell.length_c   1.000
_cell.angle_alpha   90.00
_cell.angle_beta   90.00
_cell.angle_gamma   90.00
#
_symmetry.space_group_name_H-M   'P 1'
#
loop_
_entity.id
_entity.type
_entity.pdbx_description
1 polymer ?
#
loop_
_entity_poly.entity_id
_entity_poly.type
_entity_poly.pdbx_seq_one_letter_code
_entity_poly.pdbx_strand_id
1 'polypeptide(L)'
;MQHRKKSYSAYEYRDNNDELSQRHSKNPRSSTTVSTDISTGDRLADWMYWQRDIANRRCWTKVYAVIEAEFLQLHPSDRCIRNPLIQIAVASASFTGTQQIQIVDPNGEKLDLYLFYPERAALWSSRLQIAASLTQDYFEAFSIRASELSRASAYRGSLITYREEEKKIRKREYLTIKLLGLLGCKRRVNIT
;
A
#
# COMPACT_ATOMS: atom_id res chain seq x y z
N MET A 1 -40.50 -9.52 15.27
CA MET A 1 -39.19 -9.90 14.70
C MET A 1 -38.22 -8.74 14.88
N GLN A 2 -36.95 -8.96 15.24
CA GLN A 2 -35.99 -7.88 15.51
C GLN A 2 -34.88 -7.86 14.44
N HIS A 3 -34.65 -6.71 13.80
CA HIS A 3 -33.53 -6.54 12.87
C HIS A 3 -32.20 -6.41 13.62
N ARG A 4 -31.23 -7.27 13.29
CA ARG A 4 -29.84 -7.15 13.77
C ARG A 4 -29.21 -5.83 13.30
N LYS A 5 -28.90 -4.93 14.25
CA LYS A 5 -28.02 -3.78 13.99
C LYS A 5 -26.60 -4.29 13.67
N LYS A 6 -26.08 -3.97 12.47
CA LYS A 6 -24.66 -4.17 12.15
C LYS A 6 -23.86 -2.99 12.71
N SER A 7 -22.89 -3.23 13.57
CA SER A 7 -21.94 -2.21 13.98
C SER A 7 -20.88 -2.02 12.89
N TYR A 8 -20.86 -0.85 12.26
CA TYR A 8 -19.74 -0.37 11.46
C TYR A 8 -18.87 0.56 12.31
N SER A 9 -17.55 0.42 12.21
CA SER A 9 -16.54 1.24 12.89
C SER A 9 -15.15 0.88 12.34
N ALA A 10 -14.28 1.81 11.94
CA ALA A 10 -14.51 3.24 11.72
C ALA A 10 -13.62 3.75 10.57
N TYR A 11 -14.23 4.20 9.48
CA TYR A 11 -13.61 4.97 8.39
C TYR A 11 -14.61 5.99 7.82
N GLU A 12 -15.25 6.75 8.71
CA GLU A 12 -15.96 7.98 8.32
C GLU A 12 -14.98 9.15 8.44
N TYR A 13 -14.21 9.39 7.38
CA TYR A 13 -13.47 10.64 7.25
C TYR A 13 -14.43 11.69 6.70
N ARG A 14 -14.76 12.70 7.50
CA ARG A 14 -15.53 13.85 7.03
C ARG A 14 -14.71 14.62 6.00
N ASP A 15 -15.31 14.85 4.85
CA ASP A 15 -14.90 15.91 3.93
C ASP A 15 -16.08 16.88 3.79
N ASN A 16 -15.80 18.16 3.99
CA ASN A 16 -16.80 19.23 4.10
C ASN A 16 -16.24 20.45 3.36
N ASN A 17 -16.69 20.67 2.12
CA ASN A 17 -16.94 22.00 1.55
C ASN A 17 -17.66 21.88 0.20
N ASP A 18 -18.76 22.60 0.07
CA ASP A 18 -19.39 23.04 -1.18
C ASP A 18 -18.50 24.12 -1.86
N GLU A 19 -18.68 24.61 -3.10
CA GLU A 19 -19.62 24.37 -4.22
C GLU A 19 -18.81 24.69 -5.53
N LEU A 20 -19.25 24.82 -6.80
CA LEU A 20 -20.53 24.85 -7.52
C LEU A 20 -20.31 24.47 -9.00
N SER A 21 -21.24 23.70 -9.58
CA SER A 21 -21.52 23.54 -11.03
C SER A 21 -20.42 23.06 -11.99
N GLN A 22 -20.76 22.00 -12.74
CA GLN A 22 -21.40 22.16 -14.06
C GLN A 22 -22.30 20.94 -14.40
N ARG A 23 -23.20 21.10 -15.37
CA ARG A 23 -24.27 20.13 -15.71
C ARG A 23 -24.03 19.46 -17.08
N HIS A 24 -24.90 18.49 -17.41
CA HIS A 24 -25.06 17.69 -18.66
C HIS A 24 -24.39 16.29 -18.62
N SER A 25 -24.96 15.22 -19.20
CA SER A 25 -26.38 14.93 -19.51
C SER A 25 -26.57 13.44 -19.87
N LYS A 26 -27.43 12.73 -19.11
CA LYS A 26 -28.18 11.50 -19.48
C LYS A 26 -27.48 10.35 -20.24
N ASN A 27 -27.20 9.30 -19.44
CA ASN A 27 -27.46 7.87 -19.72
C ASN A 27 -26.53 7.04 -20.64
N PRO A 28 -26.49 5.70 -20.45
CA PRO A 28 -25.27 4.93 -20.65
C PRO A 28 -25.31 3.96 -21.84
N ARG A 29 -24.13 3.47 -22.23
CA ARG A 29 -23.96 2.22 -22.97
C ARG A 29 -22.72 1.49 -22.47
N SER A 30 -22.81 0.18 -22.30
CA SER A 30 -21.69 -0.64 -21.84
C SER A 30 -20.59 -0.68 -22.89
N SER A 31 -19.44 -0.09 -22.58
CA SER A 31 -18.22 -0.18 -23.38
C SER A 31 -17.10 -0.70 -22.48
N THR A 32 -16.60 -1.90 -22.77
CA THR A 32 -15.45 -2.49 -22.08
C THR A 32 -14.16 -1.83 -22.61
N THR A 33 -13.97 -0.55 -22.30
CA THR A 33 -12.72 0.16 -22.61
C THR A 33 -11.64 -0.34 -21.68
N VAL A 34 -10.89 -1.34 -22.13
CA VAL A 34 -9.55 -1.60 -21.65
C VAL A 34 -8.72 -0.39 -22.09
N SER A 35 -8.51 0.56 -21.16
CA SER A 35 -7.79 1.80 -21.43
C SER A 35 -6.28 1.55 -21.46
N THR A 36 -5.82 0.88 -22.51
CA THR A 36 -4.42 0.90 -22.94
C THR A 36 -4.11 2.26 -23.60
N ASP A 37 -2.82 2.52 -23.80
CA ASP A 37 -2.25 3.55 -24.70
C ASP A 37 -2.19 5.01 -24.19
N ILE A 38 -1.28 5.25 -23.24
CA ILE A 38 -0.45 6.47 -23.21
C ILE A 38 1.02 6.09 -22.94
N SER A 39 1.75 5.63 -23.96
CA SER A 39 3.23 5.49 -23.97
C SER A 39 3.89 4.97 -22.66
N THR A 40 3.34 3.93 -22.05
CA THR A 40 3.67 3.50 -20.67
C THR A 40 4.94 2.65 -20.55
N GLY A 41 5.99 2.91 -21.34
CA GLY A 41 7.23 2.12 -21.33
C GLY A 41 7.90 2.04 -19.95
N ASP A 42 7.83 3.13 -19.19
CA ASP A 42 8.39 3.26 -17.85
C ASP A 42 7.47 2.83 -16.70
N ARG A 43 6.20 2.51 -16.97
CA ARG A 43 5.19 2.29 -15.92
C ARG A 43 4.60 0.90 -15.97
N LEU A 44 4.84 0.12 -14.92
CA LEU A 44 4.35 -1.24 -14.76
C LEU A 44 3.39 -1.31 -13.56
N ALA A 45 2.24 -1.95 -13.75
CA ALA A 45 1.24 -2.08 -12.68
C ALA A 45 0.53 -3.43 -12.74
N ASP A 46 0.27 -3.99 -11.55
CA ASP A 46 -0.33 -5.31 -11.36
C ASP A 46 -1.03 -5.44 -10.02
N TRP A 47 -1.88 -6.47 -9.92
CA TRP A 47 -2.29 -6.99 -8.62
C TRP A 47 -1.15 -7.80 -7.98
N MET A 48 -0.93 -7.59 -6.69
CA MET A 48 -0.03 -8.38 -5.86
C MET A 48 -0.67 -8.69 -4.51
N TYR A 49 -0.05 -9.57 -3.75
CA TYR A 49 -0.25 -9.66 -2.31
C TYR A 49 0.95 -9.03 -1.58
N TRP A 50 0.67 -8.30 -0.50
CA TRP A 50 1.67 -7.69 0.37
C TRP A 50 1.60 -8.32 1.77
N GLN A 51 2.75 -8.76 2.31
CA GLN A 51 2.86 -9.17 3.70
C GLN A 51 2.93 -7.94 4.60
N ARG A 52 1.76 -7.46 5.02
CA ARG A 52 1.64 -6.28 5.89
C ARG A 52 2.25 -6.50 7.27
N ASP A 53 1.92 -7.64 7.88
CA ASP A 53 2.26 -7.94 9.26
C ASP A 53 3.51 -8.83 9.36
N ILE A 54 4.53 -8.34 10.07
CA ILE A 54 5.79 -9.08 10.32
C ILE A 54 5.60 -10.16 11.40
N ALA A 55 4.74 -9.90 12.39
CA ALA A 55 4.42 -10.85 13.45
C ALA A 55 3.45 -11.94 12.96
N ASN A 56 2.54 -11.61 12.03
CA ASN A 56 1.66 -12.55 11.36
C ASN A 56 2.06 -12.76 9.90
N ARG A 57 3.05 -13.63 9.67
CA ARG A 57 3.54 -14.04 8.33
C ARG A 57 2.49 -14.67 7.39
N ARG A 58 1.26 -14.92 7.87
CA ARG A 58 0.12 -15.37 7.04
C ARG A 58 -0.80 -14.23 6.61
N CYS A 59 -0.59 -13.00 7.08
CA CYS A 59 -1.40 -11.83 6.76
C CYS A 59 -0.97 -11.17 5.43
N TRP A 60 -1.38 -11.82 4.33
CA TRP A 60 -1.19 -11.32 2.97
C TRP A 60 -2.41 -10.51 2.52
N THR A 61 -2.22 -9.23 2.20
CA THR A 61 -3.29 -8.33 1.73
C THR A 61 -3.17 -8.14 0.23
N LYS A 62 -4.25 -8.36 -0.55
CA LYS A 62 -4.25 -8.04 -1.99
C LYS A 62 -4.22 -6.52 -2.18
N VAL A 63 -3.28 -6.03 -2.99
CA VAL A 63 -3.03 -4.62 -3.31
C VAL A 63 -2.80 -4.45 -4.81
N TYR A 64 -3.04 -3.25 -5.33
CA TYR A 64 -2.63 -2.88 -6.68
C TYR A 64 -1.27 -2.18 -6.59
N ALA A 65 -0.22 -2.81 -7.09
CA ALA A 65 1.13 -2.29 -7.11
C ALA A 65 1.39 -1.53 -8.41
N VAL A 66 2.04 -0.38 -8.31
CA VAL A 66 2.46 0.47 -9.44
C VAL A 66 3.94 0.80 -9.24
N ILE A 67 4.77 0.54 -10.25
CA ILE A 67 6.16 1.01 -10.28
C ILE A 67 6.34 1.97 -11.46
N GLU A 68 6.91 3.13 -11.17
CA GLU A 68 7.05 4.25 -12.10
C GLU A 68 8.36 4.98 -11.76
N ALA A 69 9.27 5.03 -12.74
CA ALA A 69 10.68 5.36 -12.54
C ALA A 69 11.29 4.56 -11.36
N GLU A 70 11.88 5.23 -10.37
CA GLU A 70 12.48 4.65 -9.16
C GLU A 70 11.47 4.26 -8.06
N PHE A 71 10.20 4.68 -8.17
CA PHE A 71 9.23 4.57 -7.09
C PHE A 71 8.27 3.38 -7.25
N LEU A 72 8.12 2.62 -6.17
CA LEU A 72 7.06 1.62 -6.00
C LEU A 72 5.98 2.15 -5.06
N GLN A 73 4.74 2.14 -5.55
CA GLN A 73 3.52 2.51 -4.83
C GLN A 73 2.59 1.30 -4.65
N LEU A 74 1.95 1.18 -3.50
CA LEU A 74 0.92 0.17 -3.22
C LEU A 74 -0.42 0.85 -2.95
N HIS A 75 -1.45 0.52 -3.72
CA HIS A 75 -2.79 1.09 -3.63
C HIS A 75 -3.81 0.06 -3.12
N PRO A 76 -4.90 0.50 -2.46
CA PRO A 76 -5.98 -0.40 -2.05
C PRO A 76 -6.80 -0.93 -3.24
N SER A 77 -6.77 -0.23 -4.37
CA SER A 77 -7.38 -0.65 -5.63
C SER A 77 -6.75 0.05 -6.83
N ASP A 78 -6.93 -0.57 -8.00
CA ASP A 78 -6.72 -0.01 -9.35
C ASP A 78 -7.38 1.36 -9.58
N ARG A 79 -8.50 1.63 -8.89
CA ARG A 79 -9.24 2.91 -8.97
C ARG A 79 -8.72 4.00 -8.04
N CYS A 80 -7.88 3.68 -7.06
CA CYS A 80 -7.44 4.61 -6.00
C CYS A 80 -5.95 4.97 -6.11
N ILE A 81 -5.54 5.42 -7.30
CA ILE A 81 -4.13 5.71 -7.61
C ILE A 81 -3.61 6.96 -6.87
N ARG A 82 -4.46 7.95 -6.58
CA ARG A 82 -4.01 9.24 -5.98
C ARG A 82 -3.40 9.11 -4.59
N ASN A 83 -3.85 8.15 -3.79
CA ASN A 83 -3.49 8.00 -2.38
C ASN A 83 -2.89 6.60 -2.12
N PRO A 84 -1.58 6.39 -2.31
CA PRO A 84 -0.93 5.11 -1.99
C PRO A 84 -0.94 4.83 -0.47
N LEU A 85 -1.07 3.55 -0.11
CA LEU A 85 -0.89 3.04 1.26
C LEU A 85 0.59 3.08 1.67
N ILE A 86 1.47 2.76 0.72
CA ILE A 86 2.93 2.74 0.83
C ILE A 86 3.48 3.35 -0.45
N GLN A 87 4.48 4.22 -0.32
CA GLN A 87 5.40 4.57 -1.40
C GLN A 87 6.83 4.39 -0.88
N ILE A 88 7.70 3.79 -1.69
CA ILE A 88 9.15 3.71 -1.44
C ILE A 88 9.90 3.98 -2.75
N ALA A 89 11.09 4.56 -2.66
CA ALA A 89 12.11 4.32 -3.68
C ALA A 89 12.63 2.88 -3.53
N VAL A 90 13.08 2.26 -4.61
CA VAL A 90 13.60 0.89 -4.61
C VAL A 90 15.10 0.92 -4.44
N ALA A 91 15.67 0.56 -3.28
CA ALA A 91 17.13 0.47 -3.13
C ALA A 91 17.69 -0.89 -3.62
N SER A 92 16.90 -1.96 -3.49
CA SER A 92 17.19 -3.25 -4.12
C SER A 92 15.95 -4.14 -4.18
N ALA A 93 15.95 -5.14 -5.05
CA ALA A 93 14.93 -6.18 -5.11
C ALA A 93 15.58 -7.56 -5.30
N SER A 94 14.94 -8.57 -4.71
CA SER A 94 15.37 -9.97 -4.75
C SER A 94 14.17 -10.89 -4.93
N PHE A 95 14.33 -11.97 -5.70
CA PHE A 95 13.24 -12.89 -6.06
C PHE A 95 13.48 -14.26 -5.43
N THR A 96 12.43 -14.85 -4.87
CA THR A 96 12.44 -16.20 -4.28
C THR A 96 11.42 -17.06 -5.02
N GLY A 97 11.91 -18.08 -5.74
CA GLY A 97 11.10 -18.83 -6.69
C GLY A 97 10.61 -17.94 -7.84
N THR A 98 9.36 -18.14 -8.28
CA THR A 98 8.78 -17.44 -9.44
C THR A 98 7.84 -16.28 -9.07
N GLN A 99 7.55 -16.04 -7.79
CA GLN A 99 6.45 -15.16 -7.38
C GLN A 99 6.75 -14.26 -6.18
N GLN A 100 7.57 -14.70 -5.21
CA GLN A 100 7.87 -13.87 -4.04
C GLN A 100 8.99 -12.87 -4.38
N ILE A 101 8.76 -11.61 -4.02
CA ILE A 101 9.71 -10.51 -4.18
C ILE A 101 9.97 -9.90 -2.81
N GLN A 102 11.24 -9.83 -2.38
CA GLN A 102 11.65 -9.02 -1.26
C GLN A 102 12.38 -7.78 -1.77
N ILE A 103 11.79 -6.63 -1.51
CA ILE A 103 12.27 -5.30 -1.88
C ILE A 103 12.83 -4.63 -0.63
N VAL A 104 13.84 -3.77 -0.78
CA VAL A 104 14.43 -2.99 0.32
C VAL A 104 14.37 -1.51 -0.05
N ASP A 105 13.92 -0.66 0.87
CA ASP A 105 13.95 0.79 0.69
C ASP A 105 15.33 1.39 1.08
N PRO A 106 15.60 2.68 0.76
CA PRO A 106 16.85 3.36 1.13
C PRO A 106 17.13 3.50 2.63
N ASN A 107 16.17 3.20 3.52
CA ASN A 107 16.38 3.13 4.98
C ASN A 107 16.77 1.71 5.44
N GLY A 108 16.73 0.71 4.56
CA GLY A 108 16.89 -0.71 4.90
C GLY A 108 15.58 -1.43 5.27
N GLU A 109 14.42 -0.76 5.18
CA GLU A 109 13.13 -1.36 5.51
C GLU A 109 12.68 -2.31 4.39
N LYS A 110 12.45 -3.58 4.75
CA LYS A 110 12.09 -4.65 3.82
C LYS A 110 10.59 -4.67 3.51
N LEU A 111 10.21 -4.78 2.24
CA LEU A 111 8.85 -4.94 1.74
C LEU A 111 8.70 -6.29 1.02
N ASP A 112 7.97 -7.23 1.63
CA ASP A 112 7.70 -8.55 1.06
C ASP A 112 6.39 -8.56 0.26
N LEU A 113 6.50 -8.85 -1.04
CA LEU A 113 5.41 -8.94 -2.01
C LEU A 113 5.34 -10.33 -2.65
N TYR A 114 4.19 -10.65 -3.22
CA TYR A 114 3.94 -11.89 -3.94
C TYR A 114 3.08 -11.60 -5.17
N LEU A 115 3.56 -11.96 -6.36
CA LEU A 115 2.88 -11.71 -7.63
C LEU A 115 1.54 -12.45 -7.72
N PHE A 116 0.49 -11.78 -8.20
CA PHE A 116 -0.76 -12.45 -8.56
C PHE A 116 -0.67 -13.16 -9.93
N TYR A 117 0.23 -12.69 -10.80
CA TYR A 117 0.47 -13.18 -12.16
C TYR A 117 1.94 -13.65 -12.28
N PRO A 118 2.25 -14.95 -12.05
CA PRO A 118 3.61 -15.49 -12.07
C PRO A 118 4.34 -15.25 -13.41
N GLU A 119 3.61 -15.24 -14.52
CA GLU A 119 4.10 -14.99 -15.87
C GLU A 119 4.71 -13.58 -16.05
N ARG A 120 4.35 -12.62 -15.17
CA ARG A 120 4.89 -11.25 -15.21
C ARG A 120 6.19 -11.09 -14.40
N ALA A 121 6.71 -12.16 -13.78
CA ALA A 121 7.88 -12.09 -12.88
C ALA A 121 9.15 -11.54 -13.55
N ALA A 122 9.44 -11.91 -14.80
CA ALA A 122 10.61 -11.40 -15.52
C ALA A 122 10.51 -9.88 -15.78
N LEU A 123 9.31 -9.40 -16.10
CA LEU A 123 9.01 -7.98 -16.34
C LEU A 123 9.13 -7.16 -15.05
N TRP A 124 8.60 -7.67 -13.93
CA TRP A 124 8.77 -7.06 -12.61
C TRP A 124 10.21 -7.05 -12.15
N SER A 125 10.97 -8.13 -12.38
CA SER A 125 12.39 -8.21 -12.03
C SER A 125 13.21 -7.14 -12.78
N SER A 126 13.06 -7.07 -14.11
CA SER A 126 13.69 -6.05 -14.94
C SER A 126 13.33 -4.63 -14.48
N ARG A 127 12.04 -4.33 -14.26
CA ARG A 127 11.65 -2.97 -13.87
C ARG A 127 12.13 -2.58 -12.46
N LEU A 128 12.13 -3.52 -11.51
CA LEU A 128 12.68 -3.30 -10.17
C LEU A 128 14.20 -3.13 -10.16
N GLN A 129 14.92 -3.79 -11.07
CA GLN A 129 16.37 -3.57 -11.23
C GLN A 129 16.66 -2.16 -11.77
N ILE A 130 15.92 -1.69 -12.78
CA ILE A 130 16.09 -0.33 -13.31
C ILE A 130 15.73 0.72 -12.23
N ALA A 131 14.67 0.49 -11.45
CA ALA A 131 14.30 1.36 -10.33
C ALA A 131 15.37 1.39 -9.22
N ALA A 132 16.11 0.30 -9.03
CA ALA A 132 17.27 0.25 -8.12
C ALA A 132 18.44 1.09 -8.63
N SER A 133 18.79 1.00 -9.92
CA SER A 133 19.80 1.87 -10.53
C SER A 133 19.43 3.35 -10.42
N LEU A 134 18.21 3.74 -10.80
CA LEU A 134 17.75 5.14 -10.69
C LEU A 134 17.79 5.68 -9.26
N THR A 135 17.47 4.84 -8.27
CA THR A 135 17.59 5.20 -6.84
C THR A 135 19.06 5.39 -6.44
N GLN A 136 19.96 4.50 -6.89
CA GLN A 136 21.39 4.59 -6.62
C GLN A 136 22.00 5.84 -7.26
N ASP A 137 21.74 6.07 -8.54
CA ASP A 137 22.22 7.24 -9.31
C ASP A 137 21.86 8.55 -8.60
N TYR A 138 20.64 8.67 -8.07
CA TYR A 138 20.21 9.83 -7.28
C TYR A 138 21.04 10.03 -6.00
N PHE A 139 21.19 8.98 -5.18
CA PHE A 139 21.91 9.09 -3.92
C PHE A 139 23.42 9.35 -4.11
N GLU A 140 24.03 8.79 -5.17
CA GLU A 140 25.42 9.05 -5.53
C GLU A 140 25.60 10.49 -6.06
N ALA A 141 24.78 10.93 -7.02
CA ALA A 141 24.88 12.25 -7.63
C ALA A 141 24.73 13.41 -6.64
N PHE A 142 23.91 13.25 -5.59
CA PHE A 142 23.77 14.24 -4.53
C PHE A 142 24.65 13.96 -3.29
N SER A 143 25.27 12.77 -3.20
CA SER A 143 26.09 12.33 -2.05
C SER A 143 25.38 12.45 -0.68
N ILE A 144 24.08 12.13 -0.67
CA ILE A 144 23.21 12.17 0.52
C ILE A 144 22.75 10.77 0.93
N ARG A 145 22.20 10.63 2.14
CA ARG A 145 21.60 9.39 2.65
C ARG A 145 20.12 9.56 2.94
N ALA A 146 19.35 8.48 2.82
CA ALA A 146 17.90 8.49 3.09
C ALA A 146 17.54 8.94 4.51
N SER A 147 18.43 8.69 5.48
CA SER A 147 18.30 9.14 6.87
C SER A 147 18.31 10.67 7.01
N GLU A 148 18.97 11.40 6.11
CA GLU A 148 19.12 12.86 6.10
C GLU A 148 17.98 13.57 5.36
N LEU A 149 17.29 12.87 4.47
CA LEU A 149 16.11 13.39 3.76
C LEU A 149 14.98 13.77 4.72
N SER A 150 14.22 14.80 4.37
CA SER A 150 13.03 15.19 5.14
C SER A 150 11.97 14.07 5.18
N ARG A 151 11.11 14.07 6.20
CA ARG A 151 9.99 13.12 6.33
C ARG A 151 8.94 13.20 5.21
N ALA A 152 9.01 14.24 4.36
CA ALA A 152 8.13 14.43 3.20
C ALA A 152 8.80 14.04 1.87
N SER A 153 10.07 13.63 1.87
CA SER A 153 10.77 13.23 0.64
C SER A 153 10.29 11.88 0.13
N ALA A 154 9.96 11.81 -1.17
CA ALA A 154 9.58 10.57 -1.85
C ALA A 154 10.65 9.46 -1.72
N TYR A 155 11.94 9.83 -1.84
CA TYR A 155 13.09 8.93 -1.68
C TYR A 155 13.27 8.38 -0.26
N ARG A 156 12.70 9.05 0.76
CA ARG A 156 12.67 8.51 2.13
C ARG A 156 11.59 7.44 2.30
N GLY A 157 10.54 7.48 1.50
CA GLY A 157 9.41 6.54 1.56
C GLY A 157 8.54 6.67 2.81
N SER A 158 7.39 6.00 2.79
CA SER A 158 6.41 5.99 3.89
C SER A 158 6.40 4.68 4.70
N LEU A 159 7.17 3.66 4.31
CA LEU A 159 7.14 2.33 4.94
C LEU A 159 7.55 2.36 6.42
N ILE A 160 8.56 3.15 6.79
CA ILE A 160 8.97 3.34 8.18
C ILE A 160 7.87 4.02 9.02
N THR A 161 7.23 5.06 8.48
CA THR A 161 6.11 5.78 9.11
C THR A 161 4.91 4.87 9.33
N TYR A 162 4.53 4.11 8.29
CA TYR A 162 3.46 3.11 8.36
C TYR A 162 3.72 2.09 9.48
N ARG A 163 4.95 1.57 9.57
CA ARG A 163 5.35 0.61 10.61
C ARG A 163 5.34 1.21 12.02
N GLU A 164 5.68 2.49 12.18
CA GLU A 164 5.50 3.18 13.46
C GLU A 164 4.02 3.32 13.83
N GLU A 165 3.17 3.71 12.89
CA GLU A 165 1.73 3.90 13.12
C GLU A 165 1.03 2.58 13.45
N GLU A 166 1.34 1.51 12.73
CA GLU A 166 0.83 0.17 12.99
C GLU A 166 1.26 -0.35 14.39
N LYS A 167 2.50 -0.05 14.83
CA LYS A 167 2.96 -0.32 16.21
C LYS A 167 2.17 0.50 17.25
N LYS A 168 1.91 1.80 16.98
CA LYS A 168 1.13 2.69 17.86
C LYS A 168 -0.32 2.20 17.98
N ILE A 169 -0.93 1.75 16.89
CA ILE A 169 -2.29 1.17 16.84
C ILE A 169 -2.36 -0.10 17.68
N ARG A 170 -1.51 -1.12 17.42
CA ARG A 170 -1.50 -2.37 18.20
C ARG A 170 -1.32 -2.12 19.71
N LYS A 171 -0.47 -1.17 20.10
CA LYS A 171 -0.27 -0.78 21.50
C LYS A 171 -1.54 -0.18 22.11
N ARG A 172 -2.25 0.68 21.37
CA ARG A 172 -3.53 1.27 21.80
C ARG A 172 -4.62 0.18 21.95
N GLU A 173 -4.74 -0.71 20.97
CA GLU A 173 -5.70 -1.82 21.01
C GLU A 173 -5.45 -2.76 22.20
N TYR A 174 -4.20 -3.17 22.44
CA TYR A 174 -3.82 -3.98 23.59
C TYR A 174 -4.20 -3.30 24.92
N LEU A 175 -3.92 -2.00 25.07
CA LEU A 175 -4.30 -1.24 26.26
C LEU A 175 -5.82 -1.13 26.42
N THR A 176 -6.57 -0.91 25.33
CA THR A 176 -8.03 -0.89 25.33
C THR A 176 -8.62 -2.24 25.75
N ILE A 177 -8.11 -3.36 25.20
CA ILE A 177 -8.54 -4.71 25.58
C ILE A 177 -8.22 -5.00 27.05
N LYS A 178 -7.03 -4.61 27.53
CA LYS A 178 -6.62 -4.77 28.93
C LYS A 178 -7.52 -3.97 29.89
N LEU A 179 -7.85 -2.72 29.53
CA LEU A 179 -8.80 -1.88 30.28
C LEU A 179 -10.21 -2.49 30.32
N LEU A 180 -10.74 -2.95 29.18
CA LEU A 180 -12.05 -3.62 29.14
C LEU A 180 -12.09 -4.91 29.96
N GLY A 181 -10.98 -5.65 30.02
CA GLY A 181 -10.81 -6.82 30.90
C GLY A 181 -10.82 -6.46 32.39
N LEU A 182 -10.06 -5.41 32.78
CA LEU A 182 -10.01 -4.92 34.16
C LEU A 182 -11.35 -4.34 34.64
N LEU A 183 -12.09 -3.67 33.75
CA LEU A 183 -13.43 -3.12 34.02
C LEU A 183 -14.55 -4.18 34.00
N GLY A 184 -14.21 -5.47 33.91
CA GLY A 184 -15.19 -6.56 33.93
C GLY A 184 -16.12 -6.62 32.72
N CYS A 185 -15.87 -5.81 31.68
CA CYS A 185 -16.73 -5.64 30.50
C CYS A 185 -16.65 -6.82 29.51
N LYS A 186 -16.93 -8.04 29.98
CA LYS A 186 -17.14 -9.21 29.12
C LYS A 186 -18.30 -8.91 28.15
N ARG A 187 -17.99 -8.80 26.85
CA ARG A 187 -19.01 -8.84 25.79
C ARG A 187 -19.82 -10.12 25.97
N ARG A 188 -21.13 -10.02 26.24
CA ARG A 188 -22.03 -11.18 26.20
C ARG A 188 -22.09 -11.69 24.77
N VAL A 189 -21.39 -12.79 24.51
CA VAL A 189 -21.57 -13.57 23.28
C VAL A 189 -22.87 -14.35 23.46
N ASN A 190 -23.98 -13.78 22.99
CA ASN A 190 -25.24 -14.52 22.91
C ASN A 190 -25.08 -15.59 21.84
N ILE A 191 -24.94 -16.85 22.27
CA ILE A 191 -25.03 -18.03 21.41
C ILE A 191 -26.52 -18.35 21.25
N THR A 192 -26.99 -18.26 20.02
CA THR A 192 -28.33 -18.66 19.52
C THR A 192 -28.18 -19.04 18.06
#